data_AF-A0A8D8RZ95-F1
#
_entry.id   AF-A0A8D8RZ95-F1
#
_cell.length_a   1.000
_cell.length_b   1.000
_cell.length_c   1.000
_cell.angle_alpha   90.00
_cell.angle_beta   90.00
_cell.angle_gamma   90.00
#
_symmetry.space_group_name_H-M   'P 1'
#
loop_
_entity.id
_entity.type
_entity.pdbx_description
1 polymer ?
#
loop_
_entity_poly.entity_id
_entity_poly.type
_entity_poly.pdbx_seq_one_letter_code
_entity_poly.pdbx_strand_id
1 'polypeptide(L)'
;QSPVKDNSPLTFEKLGQNYGFVLYETVITENQYCETCTLGVEQIRDRAQVFVDEEFVGSIYRADSTSVDFNVSKNQKLSLFVENMGRINHDKIYDQKGILSMVLLDNEELLGWEMYKFPLDDVSSIELLQPTGNEKYPMFLTGILNMDTKPMDTYLDMRNWTKGVVFVNGNNLGRYWSDAGPQYSLFLPSEFLNVGTNMITIFELERASPNYAVKFSPQ
;
A
#
# COMPACT_ATOMS: atom_id res chain seq x y z
N GLN A 1 -13.10 0.06 8.70
CA GLN A 1 -12.81 0.88 9.89
C GLN A 1 -13.46 2.25 9.71
N SER A 2 -13.81 2.96 10.80
CA SER A 2 -14.33 4.33 10.70
C SER A 2 -13.20 5.31 10.36
N PRO A 3 -13.42 6.30 9.48
CA PRO A 3 -12.40 7.28 9.14
C PRO A 3 -12.16 8.27 10.27
N VAL A 4 -10.94 8.78 10.37
CA VAL A 4 -10.65 10.05 11.04
C VAL A 4 -10.93 11.17 10.06
N LYS A 5 -11.61 12.24 10.50
CA LYS A 5 -11.96 13.38 9.64
C LYS A 5 -11.23 14.63 10.09
N ASP A 6 -10.70 15.39 9.14
CA ASP A 6 -10.09 16.70 9.38
C ASP A 6 -10.18 17.55 8.10
N ASN A 7 -10.08 18.87 8.21
CA ASN A 7 -10.06 19.73 7.02
C ASN A 7 -8.78 19.59 6.21
N SER A 8 -7.66 19.24 6.86
CA SER A 8 -6.37 19.02 6.22
C SER A 8 -5.90 17.58 6.47
N PRO A 9 -5.08 16.98 5.58
CA PRO A 9 -4.58 15.64 5.82
C PRO A 9 -3.68 15.59 7.06
N LEU A 10 -3.91 14.60 7.92
CA LEU A 10 -3.12 14.39 9.12
C LEU A 10 -1.95 13.44 8.83
N THR A 11 -0.80 13.69 9.44
CA THR A 11 0.33 12.74 9.35
C THR A 11 -0.03 11.42 10.03
N PHE A 12 0.71 10.36 9.69
CA PHE A 12 0.57 9.03 10.30
C PHE A 12 0.63 9.11 11.83
N GLU A 13 1.55 9.92 12.37
CA GLU A 13 1.72 10.09 13.82
C GLU A 13 0.52 10.79 14.47
N LYS A 14 -0.07 11.80 13.80
CA LYS A 14 -1.29 12.46 14.29
C LYS A 14 -2.51 11.52 14.26
N LEU A 15 -2.53 10.56 13.34
CA LEU A 15 -3.52 9.49 13.28
C LEU A 15 -3.28 8.36 14.30
N GLY A 16 -2.16 8.41 15.03
CA GLY A 16 -1.74 7.37 15.97
C GLY A 16 -1.35 6.06 15.27
N GLN A 17 -0.79 6.14 14.05
CA GLN A 17 -0.32 4.99 13.28
C GLN A 17 1.19 5.06 13.04
N ASN A 18 1.91 3.99 13.37
CA ASN A 18 3.36 3.97 13.23
C ASN A 18 3.83 3.47 11.85
N TYR A 19 3.21 2.43 11.29
CA TYR A 19 3.67 1.72 10.09
C TYR A 19 2.53 1.45 9.11
N GLY A 20 2.83 0.79 7.98
CA GLY A 20 1.85 0.41 6.98
C GLY A 20 1.43 1.57 6.08
N PHE A 21 0.11 1.70 5.88
CA PHE A 21 -0.49 2.58 4.88
C PHE A 21 -1.64 3.40 5.46
N VAL A 22 -1.91 4.55 4.87
CA VAL A 22 -3.11 5.36 5.16
C VAL A 22 -3.74 5.75 3.84
N LEU A 23 -5.05 5.52 3.73
CA LEU A 23 -5.86 6.03 2.62
C LEU A 23 -6.42 7.39 3.02
N TYR A 24 -6.12 8.41 2.23
CA TYR A 24 -6.66 9.77 2.36
C TYR A 24 -7.68 9.97 1.26
N GLU A 25 -8.93 10.26 1.61
CA GLU A 25 -10.01 10.49 0.64
C GLU A 25 -10.60 11.89 0.81
N THR A 26 -10.93 12.52 -0.30
CA THR A 26 -11.74 13.74 -0.35
C THR A 26 -12.67 13.69 -1.58
N VAL A 27 -13.63 14.60 -1.64
CA VAL A 27 -14.57 14.72 -2.76
C VAL A 27 -14.30 16.02 -3.49
N ILE A 28 -14.22 15.94 -4.81
CA ILE A 28 -14.00 17.08 -5.68
C ILE A 28 -15.22 17.99 -5.68
N THR A 29 -15.03 19.24 -5.26
CA THR A 29 -16.12 20.22 -5.11
C THR A 29 -16.23 21.14 -6.33
N GLU A 30 -17.12 22.14 -6.24
CA GLU A 30 -17.37 23.10 -7.30
C GLU A 30 -16.09 23.92 -7.60
N ASN A 31 -15.78 24.11 -8.89
CA ASN A 31 -14.57 24.78 -9.38
C ASN A 31 -13.23 24.04 -9.16
N GLN A 32 -13.26 22.77 -8.76
CA GLN A 32 -12.06 21.92 -8.59
C GLN A 32 -11.97 20.80 -9.65
N TYR A 33 -12.41 21.07 -10.88
CA TYR A 33 -12.46 20.03 -11.93
C TYR A 33 -12.11 20.59 -13.30
N CYS A 34 -11.44 19.78 -14.10
CA CYS A 34 -10.96 20.16 -15.43
C CYS A 34 -10.60 18.92 -16.26
N GLU A 35 -10.43 19.09 -17.58
CA GLU A 35 -10.09 17.98 -18.48
C GLU A 35 -8.70 17.41 -18.23
N THR A 36 -7.75 18.20 -17.71
CA THR A 36 -6.43 17.71 -17.28
C THR A 36 -5.94 18.63 -16.17
N CYS A 37 -6.01 18.16 -14.93
CA CYS A 37 -5.62 18.90 -13.74
C CYS A 37 -4.34 18.29 -13.17
N THR A 38 -3.49 19.13 -12.58
CA THR A 38 -2.28 18.68 -11.88
C THR A 38 -2.53 18.64 -10.38
N LEU A 39 -2.46 17.44 -9.80
CA LEU A 39 -2.41 17.26 -8.35
C LEU A 39 -0.96 17.39 -7.87
N GLY A 40 -0.73 18.27 -6.90
CA GLY A 40 0.57 18.49 -6.27
C GLY A 40 0.55 18.20 -4.76
N VAL A 41 1.53 17.43 -4.29
CA VAL A 41 1.74 17.10 -2.87
C VAL A 41 3.21 17.27 -2.49
N GLU A 42 3.63 18.51 -2.28
CA GLU A 42 5.04 18.90 -2.09
C GLU A 42 5.78 18.08 -1.02
N GLN A 43 5.11 17.80 0.12
CA GLN A 43 5.71 17.03 1.21
C GLN A 43 5.00 15.69 1.44
N ILE A 44 4.91 14.88 0.38
CA ILE A 44 4.52 13.47 0.50
C ILE A 44 5.64 12.63 1.13
N ARG A 45 5.30 11.73 2.06
CA ARG A 45 6.23 10.80 2.71
C ARG A 45 5.59 9.41 2.90
N ASP A 46 5.94 8.39 2.12
CA ASP A 46 7.01 8.35 1.11
C ASP A 46 6.51 8.12 -0.32
N ARG A 47 5.42 7.37 -0.49
CA ARG A 47 4.84 7.09 -1.81
C ARG A 47 3.32 7.11 -1.72
N ALA A 48 2.65 7.63 -2.74
CA ALA A 48 1.19 7.58 -2.87
C ALA A 48 0.79 6.99 -4.22
N GLN A 49 -0.20 6.09 -4.22
CA GLN A 49 -0.99 5.79 -5.42
C GLN A 49 -2.23 6.69 -5.41
N VAL A 50 -2.57 7.27 -6.56
CA VAL A 50 -3.66 8.23 -6.71
C VAL A 50 -4.78 7.59 -7.51
N PHE A 51 -6.01 7.75 -7.04
CA PHE A 51 -7.20 7.17 -7.64
C PHE A 51 -8.32 8.21 -7.76
N VAL A 52 -9.10 8.11 -8.83
CA VAL A 52 -10.38 8.82 -9.01
C VAL A 52 -11.48 7.77 -9.13
N ASP A 53 -12.46 7.79 -8.22
CA ASP A 53 -13.53 6.78 -8.15
C ASP A 53 -13.00 5.33 -8.25
N GLU A 54 -11.94 5.04 -7.50
CA GLU A 54 -11.25 3.74 -7.45
C GLU A 54 -10.45 3.36 -8.71
N GLU A 55 -10.38 4.22 -9.73
CA GLU A 55 -9.53 4.03 -10.91
C GLU A 55 -8.16 4.66 -10.71
N PHE A 56 -7.10 3.89 -10.93
CA PHE A 56 -5.72 4.35 -10.79
C PHE A 56 -5.37 5.39 -11.85
N VAL A 57 -4.89 6.56 -11.44
CA VAL A 57 -4.49 7.65 -12.34
C VAL A 57 -2.99 7.95 -12.31
N GLY A 58 -2.27 7.44 -11.31
CA GLY A 58 -0.81 7.52 -11.26
C GLY A 58 -0.25 7.40 -9.86
N SER A 59 1.06 7.62 -9.72
CA SER A 59 1.76 7.54 -8.45
C SER A 59 2.64 8.75 -8.23
N ILE A 60 2.77 9.12 -6.96
CA ILE A 60 3.62 10.20 -6.49
C ILE A 60 4.68 9.59 -5.55
N TYR A 61 5.93 10.01 -5.68
CA TYR A 61 7.04 9.46 -4.89
C TYR A 61 7.98 10.55 -4.39
N ARG A 62 8.31 10.49 -3.10
CA ARG A 62 9.13 11.49 -2.39
C ARG A 62 10.47 11.79 -3.06
N ALA A 63 11.09 10.80 -3.70
CA ALA A 63 12.41 10.95 -4.33
C ALA A 63 12.35 11.21 -5.84
N ASP A 64 11.14 11.39 -6.40
CA ASP A 64 10.91 11.63 -7.82
C ASP A 64 9.87 12.76 -8.00
N SER A 65 8.78 12.52 -8.75
CA SER A 65 7.71 13.49 -8.92
C SER A 65 6.79 13.55 -7.70
N THR A 66 6.52 14.76 -7.23
CA THR A 66 5.51 15.07 -6.22
C THR A 66 4.15 15.48 -6.83
N SER A 67 3.94 15.21 -8.11
CA SER A 67 2.71 15.54 -8.82
C SER A 67 2.26 14.47 -9.83
N VAL A 68 0.97 14.49 -10.17
CA VAL A 68 0.37 13.64 -11.20
C VAL A 68 -0.74 14.41 -11.93
N ASP A 69 -0.81 14.25 -13.25
CA ASP A 69 -1.85 14.85 -14.08
C ASP A 69 -2.96 13.83 -14.37
N PHE A 70 -4.22 14.25 -14.24
CA PHE A 70 -5.37 13.39 -14.53
C PHE A 70 -6.64 14.19 -14.81
N ASN A 71 -7.66 13.49 -15.30
CA ASN A 71 -8.97 14.06 -15.58
C ASN A 71 -9.86 13.85 -14.35
N VAL A 72 -10.60 14.88 -13.95
CA VAL A 72 -11.53 14.76 -12.83
C VAL A 72 -12.73 15.67 -12.99
N SER A 73 -13.88 15.21 -12.49
CA SER A 73 -15.18 15.87 -12.56
C SER A 73 -15.72 16.16 -11.16
N LYS A 74 -16.69 17.10 -11.09
CA LYS A 74 -17.41 17.42 -9.85
C LYS A 74 -18.01 16.17 -9.20
N ASN A 75 -17.94 16.10 -7.87
CA ASN A 75 -18.45 15.03 -7.01
C ASN A 75 -17.74 13.67 -7.13
N GLN A 76 -16.65 13.57 -7.92
CA GLN A 76 -15.82 12.37 -7.90
C GLN A 76 -15.00 12.31 -6.62
N LYS A 77 -14.72 11.08 -6.17
CA LYS A 77 -13.87 10.83 -5.01
C LYS A 77 -12.42 10.75 -5.46
N LEU A 78 -11.56 11.57 -4.85
CA LEU A 78 -10.12 11.48 -4.99
C LEU A 78 -9.55 10.72 -3.79
N SER A 79 -8.76 9.68 -4.05
CA SER A 79 -8.12 8.87 -3.01
C SER A 79 -6.61 8.81 -3.21
N LEU A 80 -5.84 9.07 -2.14
CA LEU A 80 -4.40 8.94 -2.08
C LEU A 80 -4.06 7.81 -1.11
N PHE A 81 -3.57 6.68 -1.62
CA PHE A 81 -3.14 5.55 -0.80
C PHE A 81 -1.64 5.67 -0.50
N VAL A 82 -1.32 6.14 0.70
CA VAL A 82 0.04 6.54 1.08
C VAL A 82 0.73 5.43 1.86
N GLU A 83 1.96 5.10 1.46
CA GLU A 83 2.84 4.15 2.11
C GLU A 83 3.91 4.85 2.94
N ASN A 84 4.06 4.42 4.19
CA ASN A 84 5.28 4.68 4.98
C ASN A 84 6.33 3.63 4.61
N MET A 85 7.42 4.05 3.95
CA MET A 85 8.49 3.16 3.47
C MET A 85 9.64 2.96 4.47
N GLY A 86 9.46 3.42 5.70
CA GLY A 86 10.47 3.35 6.76
C GLY A 86 11.00 4.73 7.11
N ARG A 87 11.12 5.01 8.41
CA ARG A 87 11.69 6.27 8.90
C ARG A 87 13.21 6.27 8.74
N ILE A 88 13.77 7.44 8.41
CA ILE A 88 15.22 7.62 8.41
C ILE A 88 15.78 7.25 9.80
N ASN A 89 16.85 6.45 9.82
CA ASN A 89 17.46 5.91 11.04
C ASN A 89 18.86 6.49 11.34
N HIS A 90 19.33 7.44 10.54
CA HIS A 90 20.64 8.08 10.68
C HIS A 90 20.52 9.59 10.44
N ASP A 91 21.12 10.42 11.30
CA ASP A 91 21.21 11.90 11.26
C ASP A 91 19.92 12.73 11.18
N LYS A 92 18.78 12.14 10.84
CA LYS A 92 17.47 12.81 10.77
C LYS A 92 16.44 12.02 11.58
N ILE A 93 16.33 12.38 12.85
CA ILE A 93 15.40 11.71 13.79
C ILE A 93 13.93 12.11 13.58
N TYR A 94 13.67 13.23 12.90
CA TYR A 94 12.31 13.72 12.62
C TYR A 94 11.90 13.40 11.19
N ASP A 95 11.27 12.25 11.01
CA ASP A 95 10.75 11.78 9.72
C ASP A 95 9.29 11.30 9.85
N GLN A 96 8.40 12.25 10.11
CA GLN A 96 6.95 12.03 10.07
C GLN A 96 6.52 11.53 8.70
N LYS A 97 5.43 10.76 8.65
CA LYS A 97 4.96 10.07 7.44
C LYS A 97 3.54 10.49 7.06
N GLY A 98 3.15 10.21 5.83
CA GLY A 98 1.88 10.65 5.26
C GLY A 98 2.02 11.89 4.39
N ILE A 99 1.02 12.75 4.45
CA ILE A 99 1.01 14.03 3.74
C ILE A 99 1.33 15.13 4.76
N LEU A 100 2.42 15.85 4.54
CA LEU A 100 2.92 16.89 5.46
C LEU A 100 2.71 18.32 4.93
N SER A 101 2.15 18.46 3.72
CA SER A 101 1.85 19.74 3.06
C SER A 101 0.36 19.85 2.74
N MET A 102 -0.04 21.01 2.22
CA MET A 102 -1.30 21.12 1.50
C MET A 102 -1.29 20.16 0.29
N VAL A 103 -2.49 19.73 -0.11
CA VAL A 103 -2.73 19.00 -1.34
C VAL A 103 -3.44 19.95 -2.29
N LEU A 104 -2.79 20.24 -3.42
CA LEU A 104 -3.28 21.24 -4.36
C LEU A 104 -3.74 20.57 -5.66
N LEU A 105 -4.85 21.01 -6.21
CA LEU A 105 -5.31 20.68 -7.56
C LEU A 105 -5.33 21.98 -8.38
N ASP A 106 -4.44 22.12 -9.36
CA ASP A 106 -4.24 23.37 -10.13
C ASP A 106 -4.06 24.63 -9.25
N ASN A 107 -3.34 24.48 -8.13
CA ASN A 107 -3.09 25.48 -7.09
C ASN A 107 -4.25 25.77 -6.12
N GLU A 108 -5.40 25.12 -6.27
CA GLU A 108 -6.50 25.20 -5.31
C GLU A 108 -6.35 24.11 -4.24
N GLU A 109 -6.47 24.49 -2.97
CA GLU A 109 -6.34 23.53 -1.86
C GLU A 109 -7.54 22.58 -1.78
N LEU A 110 -7.26 21.28 -1.67
CA LEU A 110 -8.25 20.26 -1.38
C LEU A 110 -8.43 20.09 0.13
N LEU A 111 -9.68 20.18 0.58
CA LEU A 111 -10.07 20.13 1.99
C LEU A 111 -11.04 18.97 2.27
N GLY A 112 -11.39 18.78 3.55
CA GLY A 112 -12.45 17.85 3.95
C GLY A 112 -12.05 16.38 3.80
N TRP A 113 -10.96 16.00 4.46
CA TRP A 113 -10.34 14.69 4.32
C TRP A 113 -10.93 13.65 5.27
N GLU A 114 -11.16 12.46 4.72
CA GLU A 114 -11.39 11.22 5.47
C GLU A 114 -10.12 10.35 5.39
N MET A 115 -9.68 9.83 6.53
CA MET A 115 -8.42 9.08 6.64
C MET A 115 -8.64 7.71 7.25
N TYR A 116 -8.27 6.67 6.51
CA TYR A 116 -8.45 5.27 6.90
C TYR A 116 -7.09 4.62 7.15
N LYS A 117 -6.98 3.95 8.30
CA LYS A 117 -5.75 3.36 8.81
C LYS A 117 -5.59 1.91 8.35
N PHE A 118 -4.43 1.60 7.77
CA PHE A 118 -4.04 0.25 7.36
C PHE A 118 -2.64 -0.07 7.93
N PRO A 119 -2.51 -0.29 9.25
CA PRO A 119 -1.23 -0.63 9.86
C PRO A 119 -0.70 -2.00 9.41
N LEU A 120 -1.62 -2.92 9.07
CA LEU A 120 -1.36 -4.31 8.68
C LEU A 120 -0.67 -5.14 9.78
N ASP A 121 -0.94 -4.82 11.04
CA ASP A 121 -0.44 -5.57 12.20
C ASP A 121 -1.13 -6.95 12.36
N ASP A 122 -2.37 -7.07 11.87
CA ASP A 122 -3.17 -8.30 11.86
C ASP A 122 -3.91 -8.41 10.53
N VAL A 123 -3.75 -9.57 9.86
CA VAL A 123 -4.39 -9.89 8.58
C VAL A 123 -5.35 -11.08 8.69
N SER A 124 -5.59 -11.60 9.88
CA SER A 124 -6.44 -12.77 10.11
C SER A 124 -7.88 -12.59 9.61
N SER A 125 -8.42 -11.37 9.67
CA SER A 125 -9.74 -11.07 9.10
C SER A 125 -9.77 -11.16 7.58
N ILE A 126 -8.64 -10.94 6.89
CA ILE A 126 -8.55 -11.02 5.43
C ILE A 126 -8.72 -12.46 4.95
N GLU A 127 -8.19 -13.42 5.72
CA GLU A 127 -8.27 -14.85 5.42
C GLU A 127 -9.73 -15.39 5.47
N LEU A 128 -10.65 -14.61 6.07
CA LEU A 128 -12.06 -14.94 6.18
C LEU A 128 -12.93 -14.28 5.09
N LEU A 129 -12.37 -13.36 4.30
CA LEU A 129 -13.11 -12.64 3.27
C LEU A 129 -13.35 -13.54 2.06
N GLN A 130 -14.51 -13.35 1.43
CA GLN A 130 -14.79 -13.99 0.15
C GLN A 130 -14.09 -13.22 -0.98
N PRO A 131 -13.59 -13.94 -2.01
CA PRO A 131 -13.03 -13.29 -3.19
C PRO A 131 -14.04 -12.32 -3.81
N THR A 132 -13.60 -11.10 -4.12
CA THR A 132 -14.46 -10.05 -4.68
C THR A 132 -14.68 -10.21 -6.19
N GLY A 133 -13.86 -11.02 -6.87
CA GLY A 133 -13.93 -11.24 -8.32
C GLY A 133 -13.44 -10.07 -9.19
N ASN A 134 -13.02 -8.96 -8.58
CA ASN A 134 -12.50 -7.78 -9.26
C ASN A 134 -10.98 -7.69 -9.06
N GLU A 135 -10.23 -7.66 -10.16
CA GLU A 135 -8.78 -7.47 -10.16
C GLU A 135 -8.43 -5.98 -10.15
N LYS A 136 -8.71 -5.30 -9.03
CA LYS A 136 -8.28 -3.91 -8.79
C LYS A 136 -7.23 -3.89 -7.69
N TYR A 137 -6.21 -3.06 -7.87
CA TYR A 137 -5.10 -2.91 -6.92
C TYR A 137 -5.21 -1.60 -6.13
N PRO A 138 -4.70 -1.56 -4.88
CA PRO A 138 -4.09 -2.66 -4.11
C PRO A 138 -5.07 -3.76 -3.73
N MET A 139 -4.59 -4.99 -3.62
CA MET A 139 -5.42 -6.13 -3.22
C MET A 139 -4.70 -7.11 -2.30
N PHE A 140 -5.48 -7.85 -1.53
CA PHE A 140 -5.01 -9.03 -0.82
C PHE A 140 -5.27 -10.29 -1.64
N LEU A 141 -4.27 -11.16 -1.69
CA LEU A 141 -4.37 -12.50 -2.27
C LEU A 141 -4.00 -13.52 -1.20
N THR A 142 -4.78 -14.59 -1.11
CA THR A 142 -4.55 -15.68 -0.15
C THR A 142 -4.31 -16.98 -0.88
N GLY A 143 -3.35 -17.77 -0.43
CA GLY A 143 -3.01 -19.08 -0.98
C GLY A 143 -2.66 -20.08 0.12
N ILE A 144 -2.82 -21.36 -0.19
CA ILE A 144 -2.54 -22.45 0.75
C ILE A 144 -1.28 -23.22 0.31
N LEU A 145 -0.35 -23.40 1.24
CA LEU A 145 0.77 -24.32 1.13
C LEU A 145 0.57 -25.50 2.09
N ASN A 146 0.46 -26.72 1.56
CA ASN A 146 0.39 -27.94 2.38
C ASN A 146 1.77 -28.59 2.46
N MET A 147 2.19 -28.99 3.67
CA MET A 147 3.48 -29.60 3.94
C MET A 147 3.30 -30.92 4.71
N ASP A 148 3.76 -32.03 4.13
CA ASP A 148 3.63 -33.36 4.75
C ASP A 148 4.74 -33.68 5.76
N THR A 149 5.83 -32.91 5.72
CA THR A 149 7.02 -33.12 6.54
C THR A 149 7.41 -31.86 7.28
N LYS A 150 8.33 -32.00 8.24
CA LYS A 150 8.82 -30.88 9.03
C LYS A 150 9.35 -29.76 8.12
N PRO A 151 8.88 -28.51 8.26
CA PRO A 151 9.37 -27.40 7.48
C PRO A 151 10.86 -27.15 7.68
N MET A 152 11.48 -26.61 6.64
CA MET A 152 12.85 -26.08 6.65
C MET A 152 12.79 -24.63 6.20
N ASP A 153 13.83 -23.88 6.54
CA ASP A 153 14.03 -22.53 6.04
C ASP A 153 14.00 -22.50 4.51
N THR A 154 13.35 -21.48 3.96
CA THR A 154 13.18 -21.32 2.52
C THR A 154 13.11 -19.84 2.15
N TYR A 155 12.90 -19.55 0.87
CA TYR A 155 12.68 -18.21 0.37
C TYR A 155 11.49 -18.17 -0.57
N LEU A 156 10.67 -17.12 -0.47
CA LEU A 156 9.60 -16.84 -1.42
C LEU A 156 10.17 -16.02 -2.57
N ASP A 157 10.08 -16.54 -3.80
CA ASP A 157 10.46 -15.83 -5.02
C ASP A 157 9.36 -14.89 -5.48
N MET A 158 9.65 -13.58 -5.43
CA MET A 158 8.74 -12.50 -5.77
C MET A 158 9.02 -11.89 -7.14
N ARG A 159 9.96 -12.41 -7.95
CA ARG A 159 10.36 -11.82 -9.24
C ARG A 159 9.22 -11.51 -10.22
N ASN A 160 8.15 -12.31 -10.18
CA ASN A 160 6.99 -12.14 -11.06
C ASN A 160 5.89 -11.24 -10.46
N TRP A 161 6.07 -10.79 -9.23
CA TRP A 161 5.21 -9.83 -8.53
C TRP A 161 5.83 -8.43 -8.63
N THR A 162 5.05 -7.38 -8.35
CA THR A 162 5.54 -6.00 -8.54
C THR A 162 5.97 -5.36 -7.22
N LYS A 163 5.04 -5.07 -6.30
CA LYS A 163 5.38 -4.42 -5.03
C LYS A 163 4.36 -4.74 -3.95
N GLY A 164 4.82 -5.08 -2.75
CA GLY A 164 3.88 -5.42 -1.69
C GLY A 164 4.50 -5.91 -0.40
N VAL A 165 3.68 -6.59 0.40
CA VAL A 165 4.04 -7.20 1.70
C VAL A 165 3.52 -8.63 1.72
N VAL A 166 4.30 -9.56 2.28
CA VAL A 166 3.89 -10.97 2.42
C VAL A 166 3.74 -11.36 3.87
N PHE A 167 2.71 -12.14 4.17
CA PHE A 167 2.45 -12.74 5.46
C PHE A 167 2.37 -14.26 5.32
N VAL A 168 2.94 -15.00 6.29
CA VAL A 168 2.84 -16.45 6.37
C VAL A 168 2.30 -16.83 7.74
N ASN A 169 1.14 -17.47 7.77
CA ASN A 169 0.39 -17.76 8.99
C ASN A 169 0.23 -16.51 9.89
N GLY A 170 -0.10 -15.37 9.27
CA GLY A 170 -0.22 -14.06 9.95
C GLY A 170 1.11 -13.35 10.26
N ASN A 171 2.28 -14.00 10.11
CA ASN A 171 3.56 -13.37 10.39
C ASN A 171 4.03 -12.55 9.17
N ASN A 172 4.28 -11.25 9.38
CA ASN A 172 4.77 -10.35 8.34
C ASN A 172 6.23 -10.63 7.98
N LEU A 173 6.49 -11.14 6.77
CA LEU A 173 7.83 -11.39 6.24
C LEU A 173 8.56 -10.12 5.77
N GLY A 174 7.82 -9.03 5.58
CA GLY A 174 8.32 -7.78 5.08
C GLY A 174 7.95 -7.50 3.63
N ARG A 175 8.67 -6.54 3.04
CA ARG A 175 8.33 -5.91 1.76
C ARG A 175 9.08 -6.56 0.61
N TYR A 176 8.44 -6.70 -0.53
CA TYR A 176 9.11 -6.94 -1.81
C TYR A 176 8.87 -5.77 -2.77
N TRP A 177 9.84 -5.54 -3.65
CA TRP A 177 9.71 -4.60 -4.76
C TRP A 177 10.60 -5.05 -5.91
N SER A 178 10.03 -5.84 -6.82
CA SER A 178 10.81 -6.57 -7.82
C SER A 178 11.39 -5.63 -8.88
N ASP A 179 10.64 -4.63 -9.32
CA ASP A 179 11.12 -3.69 -10.33
C ASP A 179 12.28 -2.82 -9.82
N ALA A 180 12.33 -2.57 -8.50
CA ALA A 180 13.43 -1.82 -7.88
C ALA A 180 14.63 -2.71 -7.53
N GLY A 181 14.40 -3.95 -7.09
CA GLY A 181 15.47 -4.86 -6.64
C GLY A 181 16.31 -4.29 -5.48
N PRO A 182 17.53 -4.81 -5.23
CA PRO A 182 18.13 -6.02 -5.81
C PRO A 182 17.60 -7.32 -5.16
N GLN A 183 16.84 -7.21 -4.08
CA GLN A 183 16.24 -8.34 -3.39
C GLN A 183 14.97 -8.77 -4.11
N TYR A 184 14.94 -10.02 -4.57
CA TYR A 184 13.78 -10.61 -5.25
C TYR A 184 13.12 -11.73 -4.45
N SER A 185 13.67 -12.05 -3.28
CA SER A 185 13.17 -13.13 -2.46
C SER A 185 13.08 -12.72 -1.00
N LEU A 186 12.05 -13.20 -0.31
CA LEU A 186 11.86 -13.01 1.13
C LEU A 186 12.25 -14.27 1.86
N PHE A 187 13.14 -14.15 2.84
CA PHE A 187 13.49 -15.26 3.73
C PHE A 187 12.26 -15.66 4.54
N LEU A 188 11.94 -16.96 4.54
CA LEU A 188 10.87 -17.55 5.34
C LEU A 188 11.50 -18.54 6.33
N PRO A 189 11.57 -18.16 7.62
CA PRO A 189 12.00 -19.05 8.69
C PRO A 189 11.06 -20.25 8.82
N SER A 190 11.62 -21.43 9.09
CA SER A 190 10.84 -22.65 9.32
C SER A 190 9.84 -22.53 10.47
N GLU A 191 10.10 -21.66 11.44
CA GLU A 191 9.24 -21.38 12.60
C GLU A 191 7.93 -20.68 12.24
N PHE A 192 7.86 -20.04 11.07
CA PHE A 192 6.61 -19.44 10.57
C PHE A 192 5.74 -20.47 9.85
N LEU A 193 6.23 -21.69 9.66
CA LEU A 193 5.55 -22.77 8.97
C LEU A 193 5.13 -23.89 9.95
N ASN A 194 4.08 -24.59 9.56
CA ASN A 194 3.52 -25.75 10.24
C ASN A 194 3.62 -26.99 9.34
N VAL A 195 3.71 -28.17 9.97
CA VAL A 195 3.31 -29.40 9.27
C VAL A 195 1.80 -29.32 9.02
N GLY A 196 1.37 -29.62 7.80
CA GLY A 196 0.00 -29.46 7.34
C GLY A 196 -0.19 -28.15 6.58
N THR A 197 -1.30 -27.47 6.84
CA THR A 197 -1.76 -26.30 6.08
C THR A 197 -1.08 -25.02 6.58
N ASN A 198 -0.57 -24.23 5.63
CA ASN A 198 0.00 -22.92 5.85
C ASN A 198 -0.71 -21.90 4.97
N MET A 199 -1.13 -20.78 5.55
CA MET A 199 -1.74 -19.67 4.83
C MET A 199 -0.66 -18.69 4.40
N ILE A 200 -0.70 -18.32 3.11
CA ILE A 200 0.13 -17.28 2.53
C ILE A 200 -0.80 -16.13 2.15
N THR A 201 -0.56 -14.95 2.71
CA THR A 201 -1.33 -13.74 2.40
C THR A 201 -0.39 -12.69 1.80
N ILE A 202 -0.71 -12.20 0.61
CA ILE A 202 0.09 -11.21 -0.13
C ILE A 202 -0.75 -9.96 -0.29
N PHE A 203 -0.24 -8.83 0.19
CA PHE A 203 -0.78 -7.51 -0.12
C PHE A 203 0.01 -6.93 -1.30
N GLU A 204 -0.55 -7.01 -2.51
CA GLU A 204 0.06 -6.52 -3.76
C GLU A 204 -0.51 -5.14 -4.11
N LEU A 205 0.37 -4.19 -4.37
CA LEU A 205 0.02 -2.79 -4.58
C LEU A 205 -0.27 -2.46 -6.04
N GLU A 206 0.32 -3.20 -6.98
CA GLU A 206 0.35 -2.77 -8.38
C GLU A 206 -0.13 -3.86 -9.33
N ARG A 207 0.53 -5.01 -9.34
CA ARG A 207 0.19 -6.11 -10.25
C ARG A 207 0.69 -7.43 -9.72
N ALA A 208 -0.23 -8.39 -9.62
CA ALA A 208 0.09 -9.74 -9.19
C ALA A 208 0.83 -10.54 -10.26
N SER A 209 1.44 -11.65 -9.85
CA SER A 209 2.03 -12.62 -10.78
C SER A 209 0.98 -13.13 -11.77
N PRO A 210 1.30 -13.31 -13.07
CA PRO A 210 0.35 -13.74 -14.10
C PRO A 210 -0.40 -15.05 -13.81
N ASN A 211 0.16 -15.91 -12.96
CA ASN A 211 -0.42 -17.19 -12.57
C ASN A 211 -0.88 -17.24 -11.11
N TYR A 212 -0.89 -16.10 -10.41
CA TYR A 212 -1.25 -16.00 -8.99
C TYR A 212 -0.50 -16.98 -8.07
N ALA A 213 0.72 -17.35 -8.44
CA ALA A 213 1.53 -18.31 -7.70
C ALA A 213 2.84 -17.68 -7.22
N VAL A 214 3.26 -18.11 -6.02
CA VAL A 214 4.61 -17.89 -5.49
C VAL A 214 5.39 -19.19 -5.59
N LYS A 215 6.68 -19.08 -5.89
CA LYS A 215 7.61 -20.21 -5.86
C LYS A 215 8.45 -20.15 -4.60
N PHE A 216 8.69 -21.31 -4.01
CA PHE A 216 9.60 -21.46 -2.88
C PHE A 216 10.92 -22.01 -3.41
N SER A 217 12.03 -21.32 -3.15
CA SER A 217 13.35 -21.79 -3.51
C SER A 217 14.06 -22.40 -2.31
N PRO A 218 14.80 -23.51 -2.49
CA PRO A 218 15.69 -24.01 -1.45
C PRO A 218 16.81 -22.99 -1.15
N GLN A 219 17.44 -23.14 0.02
CA GLN A 219 18.72 -22.49 0.34
C GLN A 219 19.81 -22.87 -0.66
#